data_AF-A0A817CJ57-F1
#
_entry.id   AF-A0A817CJ57-F1
#
_cell.length_a   1.000
_cell.length_b   1.000
_cell.length_c   1.000
_cell.angle_alpha   90.00
_cell.angle_beta   90.00
_cell.angle_gamma   90.00
#
_symmetry.space_group_name_H-M   'P 1'
#
loop_
_entity.id
_entity.type
_entity.pdbx_description
1 polymer ?
#
loop_
_entity_poly.entity_id
_entity_poly.type
_entity_poly.pdbx_seq_one_letter_code
_entity_poly.pdbx_strand_id
1 'polypeptide(L)'
;MDFDEDNQHMMTDDDDDDDDLQSNKLDQEEEEEMDEIVMNPNNYDEKTDLEEDKQTLKKLKEAKLDEQFPDEIDTPIDVPARVRFQKYRDVPVTRFEPGYHLTVTSLLPHEQCLSVLNIVLNRTNDSEIILKSKERLIFHVGFRRFASSPIYSQHSNGNKHKFERFFRPRQTLVATCFGPITYPSASVLAFKQYPDVNPDRIILKRIVLSGHSFKIHKRSAVIRYMFFNPENVNWFKPIELRTRWGRRGHIKESLGTHGHMKCLFDGILKSQDTVFMNLYKRIYPKWTYEPLSIQQQENKQEEHMQ
;
A
#
# COMPACT_ATOMS: atom_id res chain seq x y z
N MET A 1 -21.92 55.13 33.23
CA MET A 1 -22.68 56.08 32.40
C MET A 1 -23.74 55.25 31.69
N ASP A 2 -24.57 54.51 32.45
CA ASP A 2 -25.70 54.96 33.30
C ASP A 2 -26.92 55.10 32.38
N PHE A 3 -28.15 54.65 32.64
CA PHE A 3 -28.84 54.00 33.76
C PHE A 3 -30.25 53.65 33.16
N ASP A 4 -30.89 52.57 33.63
CA ASP A 4 -32.32 52.42 34.05
C ASP A 4 -33.47 53.06 33.22
N GLU A 5 -34.74 52.63 33.21
CA GLU A 5 -35.58 51.52 33.70
C GLU A 5 -36.99 51.78 33.08
N ASP A 6 -37.85 50.76 33.10
CA ASP A 6 -39.32 50.82 33.28
C ASP A 6 -40.34 51.19 32.16
N ASN A 7 -41.03 50.12 31.71
CA ASN A 7 -42.44 49.77 32.03
C ASN A 7 -43.64 50.39 31.25
N GLN A 8 -44.48 49.46 30.75
CA GLN A 8 -45.95 49.43 30.67
C GLN A 8 -46.77 50.15 29.55
N HIS A 9 -47.43 49.29 28.73
CA HIS A 9 -48.89 49.19 28.48
C HIS A 9 -49.52 49.73 27.15
N MET A 10 -50.10 48.77 26.39
CA MET A 10 -51.39 48.78 25.64
C MET A 10 -51.49 49.10 24.13
N MET A 11 -52.10 48.10 23.46
CA MET A 11 -53.10 48.13 22.35
C MET A 11 -52.70 47.80 20.89
N THR A 12 -53.39 46.74 20.43
CA THR A 12 -54.06 46.48 19.13
C THR A 12 -53.25 46.05 17.90
N ASP A 13 -53.44 44.75 17.58
CA ASP A 13 -53.96 44.17 16.32
C ASP A 13 -53.59 44.85 15.00
N ASP A 14 -52.87 44.13 14.13
CA ASP A 14 -53.41 43.58 12.87
C ASP A 14 -52.29 42.88 12.06
N ASP A 15 -52.49 41.57 11.86
CA ASP A 15 -52.31 40.74 10.65
C ASP A 15 -51.11 40.93 9.70
N ASP A 16 -50.29 39.86 9.61
CA ASP A 16 -50.09 39.01 8.42
C ASP A 16 -48.64 38.46 8.29
N ASP A 17 -48.57 37.12 8.40
CA ASP A 17 -47.67 36.13 7.79
C ASP A 17 -46.16 36.38 7.65
N ASP A 18 -45.38 35.53 8.34
CA ASP A 18 -44.03 35.12 7.92
C ASP A 18 -43.77 33.63 8.26
N ASP A 19 -43.33 32.89 7.24
CA ASP A 19 -42.65 31.60 7.30
C ASP A 19 -41.23 31.79 7.89
N ASP A 20 -40.82 31.00 8.91
CA ASP A 20 -39.59 30.17 8.87
C ASP A 20 -39.23 29.47 10.22
N LEU A 21 -38.87 28.19 10.08
CA LEU A 21 -37.80 27.42 10.75
C LEU A 21 -37.81 27.11 12.27
N GLN A 22 -38.09 25.83 12.54
CA GLN A 22 -37.36 24.88 13.41
C GLN A 22 -36.93 25.28 14.84
N SER A 23 -37.50 24.63 15.86
CA SER A 23 -36.89 23.41 16.44
C SER A 23 -37.45 23.02 17.82
N ASN A 24 -37.50 21.70 18.02
CA ASN A 24 -37.42 20.93 19.27
C ASN A 24 -38.68 20.62 20.08
N LYS A 25 -38.95 19.30 20.05
CA LYS A 25 -39.16 18.36 21.16
C LYS A 25 -40.61 17.94 21.50
N LEU A 26 -40.73 16.61 21.47
CA LEU A 26 -41.56 15.71 22.29
C LEU A 26 -42.93 15.34 21.73
N ASP A 27 -43.03 14.04 21.44
CA ASP A 27 -44.17 13.17 21.73
C ASP A 27 -45.54 13.68 21.31
N GLN A 28 -45.93 13.43 20.05
CA GLN A 28 -47.33 13.28 19.70
C GLN A 28 -47.49 12.07 18.78
N GLU A 29 -48.16 11.07 19.34
CA GLU A 29 -48.79 9.97 18.65
C GLU A 29 -49.65 10.55 17.51
N GLU A 30 -49.39 10.13 16.27
CA GLU A 30 -50.37 10.32 15.20
C GLU A 30 -51.55 9.39 15.52
N GLU A 31 -52.53 9.92 16.25
CA GLU A 31 -53.90 9.40 16.21
C GLU A 31 -54.41 9.60 14.78
N GLU A 32 -54.25 8.59 13.94
CA GLU A 32 -55.07 8.48 12.73
C GLU A 32 -56.53 8.45 13.21
N GLU A 33 -57.30 9.49 12.85
CA GLU A 33 -58.75 9.54 13.02
C GLU A 33 -59.34 8.23 12.47
N MET A 34 -59.76 7.35 13.37
CA MET A 34 -60.69 6.29 13.04
C MET A 34 -62.00 6.97 12.65
N ASP A 35 -62.31 7.01 11.35
CA ASP A 35 -63.67 7.23 10.89
C ASP A 35 -64.61 6.31 11.67
N GLU A 36 -65.50 6.87 12.49
CA GLU A 36 -66.58 6.13 13.14
C GLU A 36 -67.52 5.59 12.06
N ILE A 37 -67.28 4.34 11.64
CA ILE A 37 -68.25 3.57 10.87
C ILE A 37 -69.44 3.31 11.81
N VAL A 38 -70.50 4.11 11.67
CA VAL A 38 -71.79 3.90 12.34
C VAL A 38 -72.33 2.52 11.96
N MET A 39 -72.19 1.55 12.86
CA MET A 39 -72.67 0.19 12.63
C MET A 39 -74.20 0.11 12.77
N ASN A 40 -74.88 -0.09 11.64
CA ASN A 40 -76.29 -0.46 11.60
C ASN A 40 -76.44 -1.96 11.93
N PRO A 41 -77.16 -2.36 12.99
CA PRO A 41 -77.14 -3.74 13.51
C PRO A 41 -78.00 -4.75 12.73
N ASN A 42 -78.70 -4.34 11.67
CA ASN A 42 -79.69 -5.18 10.97
C ASN A 42 -79.30 -5.66 9.57
N ASN A 43 -78.03 -5.55 9.17
CA ASN A 43 -77.57 -5.98 7.84
C ASN A 43 -76.38 -6.95 7.88
N TYR A 44 -76.41 -7.90 8.83
CA TYR A 44 -75.31 -8.83 9.09
C TYR A 44 -75.32 -10.13 8.26
N ASP A 45 -76.21 -10.27 7.26
CA ASP A 45 -76.34 -11.52 6.51
C ASP A 45 -76.39 -11.30 4.99
N GLU A 46 -75.39 -10.64 4.41
CA GLU A 46 -75.12 -10.75 2.96
C GLU A 46 -73.62 -10.87 2.70
N LYS A 47 -73.10 -12.08 2.91
CA LYS A 47 -71.86 -12.63 2.34
C LYS A 47 -70.71 -11.62 2.17
N THR A 48 -70.18 -11.12 3.28
CA THR A 48 -68.77 -10.74 3.30
C THR A 48 -68.01 -12.06 3.17
N ASP A 49 -67.41 -12.29 2.00
CA ASP A 49 -66.77 -13.57 1.68
C ASP A 49 -65.66 -13.82 2.71
N LEU A 50 -65.93 -14.72 3.67
CA LEU A 50 -64.98 -15.21 4.68
C LEU A 50 -63.61 -15.60 4.08
N GLU A 51 -63.58 -15.87 2.78
CA GLU A 51 -62.38 -16.17 2.01
C GLU A 51 -61.53 -14.92 1.73
N GLU A 52 -62.12 -13.76 1.46
CA GLU A 52 -61.42 -12.49 1.25
C GLU A 52 -60.76 -12.02 2.55
N ASP A 53 -61.49 -12.05 3.68
CA ASP A 53 -60.95 -11.71 5.01
C ASP A 53 -59.82 -12.66 5.44
N LYS A 54 -59.92 -13.95 5.11
CA LYS A 54 -58.83 -14.90 5.36
C LYS A 54 -57.60 -14.60 4.50
N GLN A 55 -57.79 -14.14 3.26
CA GLN A 55 -56.69 -13.76 2.38
C GLN A 55 -56.00 -12.47 2.83
N THR A 56 -56.76 -11.46 3.29
CA THR A 56 -56.19 -10.22 3.83
C THR A 56 -55.42 -10.50 5.12
N LEU A 57 -55.95 -11.31 6.05
CA LEU A 57 -55.21 -11.76 7.24
C LEU A 57 -53.94 -12.55 6.89
N LYS A 58 -53.98 -13.38 5.83
CA LYS A 58 -52.82 -14.15 5.39
C LYS A 58 -51.72 -13.25 4.83
N LYS A 59 -52.08 -12.26 4.01
CA LYS A 59 -51.15 -11.23 3.51
C LYS A 59 -50.54 -10.40 4.64
N LEU A 60 -51.33 -10.00 5.64
CA LEU A 60 -50.85 -9.27 6.82
C LEU A 60 -49.88 -10.10 7.67
N LYS A 61 -50.15 -11.40 7.82
CA LYS A 61 -49.23 -12.33 8.49
C LYS A 61 -47.95 -12.56 7.70
N GLU A 62 -48.02 -12.69 6.38
CA GLU A 62 -46.86 -12.83 5.49
C GLU A 62 -45.98 -11.57 5.53
N ALA A 63 -46.59 -10.37 5.54
CA ALA A 63 -45.86 -9.11 5.66
C ALA A 63 -45.12 -8.97 7.00
N LYS A 64 -45.77 -9.33 8.12
CA LYS A 64 -45.11 -9.35 9.44
C LYS A 64 -43.99 -10.41 9.53
N LEU A 65 -44.16 -11.54 8.85
CA LEU A 65 -43.14 -12.60 8.80
C LEU A 65 -41.92 -12.16 7.98
N ASP A 66 -42.11 -11.50 6.84
CA ASP A 66 -41.03 -10.94 6.02
C ASP A 66 -40.29 -9.81 6.75
N GLU A 67 -41.01 -8.98 7.51
CA GLU A 67 -40.40 -7.94 8.36
C GLU A 67 -39.54 -8.54 9.48
N GLN A 68 -39.98 -9.65 10.08
CA GLN A 68 -39.24 -10.33 11.14
C GLN A 68 -38.08 -11.20 10.60
N PHE A 69 -38.24 -11.77 9.40
CA PHE A 69 -37.30 -12.70 8.76
C PHE A 69 -37.21 -12.39 7.26
N PRO A 70 -36.42 -11.37 6.87
CA PRO A 70 -36.31 -10.99 5.48
C PRO A 70 -35.69 -12.10 4.64
N ASP A 71 -36.30 -12.39 3.48
CA ASP A 71 -35.85 -13.36 2.48
C ASP A 71 -35.81 -14.84 2.92
N GLU A 72 -36.43 -15.21 4.05
CA GLU A 72 -36.51 -16.60 4.49
C GLU A 72 -37.64 -17.35 3.76
N ILE A 73 -37.29 -18.37 2.97
CA ILE A 73 -38.25 -19.18 2.23
C ILE A 73 -38.10 -20.65 2.62
N ASP A 74 -39.16 -21.24 3.16
CA ASP A 74 -39.19 -22.65 3.51
C ASP A 74 -39.08 -23.58 2.29
N THR A 75 -38.31 -24.65 2.45
CA THR A 75 -38.18 -25.70 1.43
C THR A 75 -39.45 -26.57 1.41
N PRO A 76 -40.12 -26.70 0.26
CA PRO A 76 -41.35 -27.48 0.19
C PRO A 76 -41.01 -28.97 0.22
N ILE A 77 -41.81 -29.76 0.92
CA ILE A 77 -41.56 -31.21 1.10
C ILE A 77 -41.74 -31.97 -0.23
N ASP A 78 -42.64 -31.50 -1.10
CA ASP A 78 -43.03 -32.21 -2.32
C ASP A 78 -42.01 -32.11 -3.47
N VAL A 79 -41.19 -31.06 -3.50
CA VAL A 79 -40.21 -30.81 -4.57
C VAL A 79 -38.80 -30.78 -4.00
N PRO A 80 -37.88 -31.64 -4.49
CA PRO A 80 -36.49 -31.60 -4.05
C PRO A 80 -35.88 -30.20 -4.23
N ALA A 81 -35.27 -29.67 -3.18
CA ALA A 81 -34.69 -28.32 -3.15
C ALA A 81 -33.72 -28.05 -4.33
N ARG A 82 -32.99 -29.07 -4.79
CA ARG A 82 -32.10 -29.00 -5.96
C ARG A 82 -32.83 -28.58 -7.26
N VAL A 83 -34.08 -28.99 -7.44
CA VAL A 83 -34.89 -28.65 -8.62
C VAL A 83 -35.53 -27.27 -8.45
N ARG A 84 -36.06 -26.97 -7.25
CA ARG A 84 -36.66 -25.67 -6.92
C ARG A 84 -35.65 -24.52 -7.08
N PHE A 85 -34.41 -24.71 -6.61
CA PHE A 85 -33.38 -23.66 -6.60
C PHE A 85 -32.31 -23.83 -7.70
N GLN A 86 -32.59 -24.59 -8.77
CA GLN A 86 -31.60 -24.92 -9.82
C GLN A 86 -30.95 -23.70 -10.51
N LYS A 87 -31.65 -22.55 -10.55
CA LYS A 87 -31.17 -21.30 -11.16
C LYS A 87 -30.40 -20.40 -10.21
N TYR A 88 -30.42 -20.69 -8.91
CA TYR A 88 -29.73 -19.89 -7.89
C TYR A 88 -28.28 -20.37 -7.78
N ARG A 89 -27.36 -19.43 -7.67
CA ARG A 89 -25.94 -19.67 -7.41
C ARG A 89 -25.48 -18.78 -6.27
N ASP A 90 -24.53 -19.29 -5.51
CA ASP A 90 -23.87 -18.50 -4.48
C ASP A 90 -23.12 -17.32 -5.12
N VAL A 91 -23.18 -16.16 -4.47
CA VAL A 91 -22.33 -15.02 -4.81
C VAL A 91 -21.12 -15.11 -3.90
N PRO A 92 -19.91 -15.38 -4.42
CA PRO A 92 -18.75 -15.53 -3.57
C PRO A 92 -18.49 -14.20 -2.87
N VAL A 93 -18.84 -14.13 -1.58
CA VAL A 93 -18.38 -13.07 -0.69
C VAL A 93 -16.88 -13.31 -0.56
N THR A 94 -16.08 -12.48 -1.23
CA THR A 94 -14.62 -12.52 -1.08
C THR A 94 -14.30 -12.20 0.38
N ARG A 95 -14.15 -13.25 1.19
CA ARG A 95 -13.71 -13.13 2.57
C ARG A 95 -12.28 -12.61 2.51
N PHE A 96 -12.09 -11.36 2.92
CA PHE A 96 -10.76 -10.73 2.91
C PHE A 96 -9.85 -11.50 3.89
N GLU A 97 -8.72 -11.97 3.39
CA GLU A 97 -7.68 -12.57 4.21
C GLU A 97 -7.23 -11.54 5.26
N PRO A 98 -7.17 -11.91 6.55
CA PRO A 98 -6.74 -11.01 7.63
C PRO A 98 -5.25 -10.68 7.44
N GLY A 99 -4.98 -9.57 6.76
CA GLY A 99 -3.62 -9.13 6.41
C GLY A 99 -3.55 -7.98 5.39
N TYR A 100 -4.66 -7.68 4.69
CA TYR A 100 -4.75 -6.55 3.76
C TYR A 100 -5.56 -5.41 4.36
N HIS A 101 -5.00 -4.19 4.38
CA HIS A 101 -5.75 -2.99 4.72
C HIS A 101 -6.68 -2.62 3.58
N LEU A 102 -7.98 -2.62 3.84
CA LEU A 102 -8.99 -2.11 2.93
C LEU A 102 -9.25 -0.64 3.28
N THR A 103 -8.88 0.27 2.38
CA THR A 103 -9.27 1.67 2.49
C THR A 103 -10.48 1.91 1.59
N VAL A 104 -11.59 2.31 2.20
CA VAL A 104 -12.82 2.70 1.49
C VAL A 104 -12.92 4.22 1.55
N THR A 105 -13.11 4.86 0.40
CA THR A 105 -13.32 6.31 0.29
C THR A 105 -14.62 6.59 -0.42
N SER A 106 -15.38 7.56 0.08
CA SER A 106 -16.55 8.09 -0.64
C SER A 106 -16.08 8.99 -1.78
N LEU A 107 -16.72 8.85 -2.94
CA LEU A 107 -16.40 9.67 -4.11
C LEU A 107 -17.27 10.93 -4.13
N LEU A 108 -16.69 12.03 -4.60
CA LEU A 108 -17.44 13.26 -4.87
C LEU A 108 -18.34 13.08 -6.11
N PRO A 109 -19.40 13.90 -6.25
CA PRO A 109 -20.20 13.93 -7.46
C PRO A 109 -19.31 14.06 -8.71
N HIS A 110 -19.62 13.29 -9.76
CA HIS A 110 -18.86 13.26 -11.03
C HIS A 110 -17.40 12.76 -10.98
N GLU A 111 -16.88 12.34 -9.82
CA GLU A 111 -15.52 11.80 -9.70
C GLU A 111 -15.38 10.40 -10.33
N GLN A 112 -16.50 9.74 -10.62
CA GLN A 112 -16.58 8.48 -11.36
C GLN A 112 -16.34 8.64 -12.88
N CYS A 113 -16.45 9.85 -13.41
CA CYS A 113 -16.31 10.12 -14.84
C CYS A 113 -14.83 10.15 -15.26
N LEU A 114 -14.57 9.79 -16.52
CA LEU A 114 -13.26 9.94 -17.16
C LEU A 114 -13.14 11.32 -17.80
N SER A 115 -11.98 11.96 -17.65
CA SER A 115 -11.66 13.22 -18.32
C SER A 115 -10.18 13.31 -18.65
N VAL A 116 -9.79 14.44 -19.22
CA VAL A 116 -8.40 14.81 -19.46
C VAL A 116 -7.84 15.48 -18.21
N LEU A 117 -6.89 14.81 -17.55
CA LEU A 117 -6.19 15.34 -16.40
C LEU A 117 -4.93 16.07 -16.85
N ASN A 118 -4.72 17.27 -16.31
CA ASN A 118 -3.49 18.04 -16.47
C ASN A 118 -2.73 18.03 -15.14
N ILE A 119 -1.60 17.33 -15.11
CA ILE A 119 -0.82 17.08 -13.90
C ILE A 119 0.52 17.78 -14.04
N VAL A 120 0.89 18.63 -13.08
CA VAL A 120 2.24 19.20 -13.02
C VAL A 120 3.18 18.18 -12.39
N LEU A 121 4.19 17.73 -13.14
CA LEU A 121 5.19 16.78 -12.70
C LEU A 121 6.54 17.46 -12.55
N ASN A 122 7.16 17.23 -11.38
CA ASN A 122 8.53 17.60 -11.09
C ASN A 122 9.37 16.34 -10.99
N ARG A 123 10.49 16.31 -11.72
CA ARG A 123 11.36 15.14 -11.74
C ARG A 123 12.32 15.12 -10.55
N THR A 124 12.46 13.97 -9.91
CA THR A 124 13.47 13.73 -8.87
C THR A 124 14.88 13.64 -9.48
N ASN A 125 15.89 14.11 -8.75
CA ASN A 125 17.28 14.21 -9.25
C ASN A 125 17.98 12.84 -9.41
N ASP A 126 17.42 11.77 -8.86
CA ASP A 126 18.10 10.47 -8.75
C ASP A 126 17.96 9.60 -10.02
N SER A 127 17.07 9.96 -10.93
CA SER A 127 16.82 9.18 -12.14
C SER A 127 17.28 9.93 -13.39
N GLU A 128 18.35 9.44 -14.03
CA GLU A 128 18.86 9.97 -15.32
C GLU A 128 18.11 9.39 -16.54
N ILE A 129 17.16 8.47 -16.31
CA ILE A 129 16.46 7.75 -17.38
C ILE A 129 15.60 8.72 -18.22
N ILE A 130 15.91 8.90 -19.50
CA ILE A 130 15.11 9.72 -20.39
C ILE A 130 13.71 9.09 -20.55
N LEU A 131 12.65 9.82 -20.18
CA LEU A 131 11.26 9.39 -20.38
C LEU A 131 10.72 10.00 -21.66
N LYS A 132 10.10 9.18 -22.51
CA LYS A 132 9.50 9.64 -23.77
C LYS A 132 8.04 10.02 -23.53
N SER A 133 7.54 11.03 -24.24
CA SER A 133 6.10 11.27 -24.34
C SER A 133 5.40 10.04 -24.92
N LYS A 134 4.17 9.78 -24.46
CA LYS A 134 3.35 8.60 -24.81
C LYS A 134 3.91 7.25 -24.31
N GLU A 135 4.90 7.27 -23.42
CA GLU A 135 5.35 6.08 -22.73
C GLU A 135 4.39 5.74 -21.58
N ARG A 136 4.13 4.46 -21.32
CA ARG A 136 3.20 4.03 -20.28
C ARG A 136 3.80 4.29 -18.89
N LEU A 137 3.11 5.08 -18.09
CA LEU A 137 3.47 5.37 -16.70
C LEU A 137 2.32 4.96 -15.75
N ILE A 138 2.69 4.64 -14.52
CA ILE A 138 1.76 4.34 -13.44
C ILE A 138 1.59 5.63 -12.64
N PHE A 139 0.38 6.17 -12.63
CA PHE A 139 0.00 7.36 -11.87
C PHE A 139 -0.69 6.96 -10.57
N HIS A 140 -0.24 7.57 -9.48
CA HIS A 140 -0.97 7.62 -8.22
C HIS A 140 -1.46 9.06 -8.07
N VAL A 141 -2.77 9.27 -8.16
CA VAL A 141 -3.42 10.57 -8.01
C VAL A 141 -4.33 10.47 -6.78
N GLY A 142 -3.89 11.05 -5.66
CA GLY A 142 -4.55 10.85 -4.36
C GLY A 142 -4.62 9.36 -3.99
N PHE A 143 -5.83 8.84 -3.82
CA PHE A 143 -6.09 7.42 -3.53
C PHE A 143 -6.23 6.54 -4.80
N ARG A 144 -6.31 7.14 -5.99
CA ARG A 144 -6.50 6.41 -7.25
C ARG A 144 -5.16 6.02 -7.86
N ARG A 145 -5.09 4.79 -8.37
CA ARG A 145 -3.93 4.24 -9.07
C ARG A 145 -4.35 3.79 -10.45
N PHE A 146 -3.72 4.32 -11.50
CA PHE A 146 -4.01 3.93 -12.88
C PHE A 146 -2.77 4.01 -13.75
N ALA A 147 -2.75 3.25 -14.85
CA ALA A 147 -1.68 3.31 -15.83
C ALA A 147 -2.16 4.06 -17.08
N SER A 148 -1.42 5.10 -17.48
CA SER A 148 -1.76 5.91 -18.65
C SER A 148 -0.50 6.36 -19.38
N SER A 149 -0.65 6.76 -20.64
CA SER A 149 0.45 7.24 -21.48
C SER A 149 0.35 8.75 -21.65
N PRO A 150 1.06 9.57 -20.85
CA PRO A 150 0.90 11.01 -20.86
C PRO A 150 1.57 11.67 -22.05
N ILE A 151 1.06 12.83 -22.42
CA ILE A 151 1.67 13.77 -23.35
C ILE A 151 2.30 14.89 -22.53
N TYR A 152 3.59 15.13 -22.70
CA TYR A 152 4.28 16.22 -22.00
C TYR A 152 4.17 17.54 -22.74
N SER A 153 3.94 18.60 -21.98
CA SER A 153 3.94 19.98 -22.47
C SER A 153 4.63 20.92 -21.48
N GLN A 154 5.08 22.08 -21.99
CA GLN A 154 5.76 23.08 -21.20
C GLN A 154 4.80 23.73 -20.18
N HIS A 155 5.26 23.88 -18.94
CA HIS A 155 4.55 24.63 -17.91
C HIS A 155 4.77 26.14 -18.12
N SER A 156 3.82 26.82 -18.76
CA SER A 156 3.87 28.24 -19.09
C SER A 156 2.50 28.89 -18.88
N ASN A 157 2.44 30.18 -18.56
CA ASN A 157 1.20 30.90 -18.22
C ASN A 157 0.43 31.41 -19.47
N GLY A 158 0.15 30.55 -20.44
CA GLY A 158 -0.62 30.90 -21.63
C GLY A 158 -1.48 29.74 -22.13
N ASN A 159 -2.41 30.01 -23.05
CA ASN A 159 -3.40 28.99 -23.50
C ASN A 159 -2.82 27.94 -24.46
N LYS A 160 -1.62 28.18 -24.99
CA LYS A 160 -0.94 27.29 -25.94
C LYS A 160 0.35 26.80 -25.29
N HIS A 161 0.46 25.50 -25.11
CA HIS A 161 1.64 24.88 -24.51
C HIS A 161 2.45 24.14 -25.56
N LYS A 162 3.77 24.31 -25.53
CA LYS A 162 4.68 23.60 -26.44
C LYS A 162 4.75 22.13 -26.07
N PHE A 163 4.55 21.25 -27.04
CA PHE A 163 4.73 19.82 -26.87
C PHE A 163 6.21 19.47 -26.65
N GLU A 164 6.49 18.67 -25.62
CA GLU A 164 7.81 18.11 -25.35
C GLU A 164 7.87 16.63 -25.67
N ARG A 165 8.89 16.22 -26.43
CA ARG A 165 9.09 14.81 -26.80
C ARG A 165 9.64 13.97 -25.65
N PHE A 166 10.38 14.60 -24.74
CA PHE A 166 11.13 13.93 -23.68
C PHE A 166 11.02 14.71 -22.38
N PHE A 167 10.87 14.01 -21.26
CA PHE A 167 10.95 14.61 -19.94
C PHE A 167 12.42 14.71 -19.50
N ARG A 168 13.00 15.91 -19.65
CA ARG A 168 14.37 16.19 -19.25
C ARG A 168 14.52 16.26 -17.72
N PRO A 169 15.67 15.85 -17.16
CA PRO A 169 15.98 16.07 -15.75
C PRO A 169 15.91 17.55 -15.37
N ARG A 170 15.48 17.83 -14.12
CA ARG A 170 15.43 19.17 -13.52
C ARG A 170 14.50 20.18 -14.21
N GLN A 171 13.58 19.69 -15.05
CA GLN A 171 12.53 20.50 -15.66
C GLN A 171 11.19 20.20 -14.97
N THR A 172 10.31 21.20 -14.93
CA THR A 172 8.90 21.03 -14.54
C THR A 172 8.06 20.99 -15.80
N LEU A 173 7.17 20.00 -15.91
CA LEU A 173 6.34 19.77 -17.09
C LEU A 173 4.91 19.48 -16.71
N VAL A 174 4.00 19.72 -17.64
CA VAL A 174 2.60 19.29 -17.52
C VAL A 174 2.42 18.00 -18.29
N ALA A 175 1.97 16.95 -17.60
CA ALA A 175 1.57 15.69 -18.16
C ALA A 175 0.05 15.68 -18.36
N THR A 176 -0.38 15.61 -19.61
CA THR A 176 -1.79 15.51 -19.98
C THR A 176 -2.12 14.06 -20.32
N CYS A 177 -3.09 13.47 -19.64
CA CYS A 177 -3.52 12.09 -19.88
C CYS A 177 -5.00 11.88 -19.57
N PHE A 178 -5.59 10.81 -20.10
CA PHE A 178 -6.93 10.40 -19.70
C PHE A 178 -6.87 9.62 -18.38
N GLY A 179 -7.79 9.95 -17.47
CA GLY A 179 -7.94 9.31 -16.17
C GLY A 179 -9.25 9.71 -15.49
N PRO A 180 -9.62 9.03 -14.38
CA PRO A 180 -10.77 9.42 -13.58
C PRO A 180 -10.56 10.82 -13.02
N ILE A 181 -11.61 11.66 -13.07
CA ILE A 181 -11.56 13.01 -12.52
C ILE A 181 -11.21 12.94 -11.02
N THR A 182 -10.43 13.89 -10.52
CA THR A 182 -10.20 14.06 -9.09
C THR A 182 -10.19 15.55 -8.81
N TYR A 183 -10.95 15.98 -7.81
CA TYR A 183 -10.99 17.38 -7.43
C TYR A 183 -9.63 17.82 -6.83
N PRO A 184 -9.04 18.94 -7.28
CA PRO A 184 -7.82 19.48 -6.68
C PRO A 184 -8.05 19.88 -5.21
N SER A 185 -7.07 19.76 -4.30
CA SER A 185 -5.65 19.42 -4.48
C SER A 185 -5.32 17.96 -4.15
N ALA A 186 -4.96 17.17 -5.16
CA ALA A 186 -4.49 15.80 -4.98
C ALA A 186 -2.98 15.69 -5.22
N SER A 187 -2.27 14.96 -4.35
CA SER A 187 -0.86 14.63 -4.57
C SER A 187 -0.73 13.65 -5.73
N VAL A 188 0.28 13.85 -6.59
CA VAL A 188 0.50 13.00 -7.76
C VAL A 188 1.91 12.44 -7.77
N LEU A 189 2.01 11.12 -7.91
CA LEU A 189 3.25 10.39 -8.15
C LEU A 189 3.15 9.64 -9.47
N ALA A 190 4.25 9.62 -10.23
CA ALA A 190 4.33 8.91 -11.50
C ALA A 190 5.53 7.96 -11.48
N PHE A 191 5.28 6.66 -11.68
CA PHE A 191 6.28 5.61 -11.69
C PHE A 191 6.44 5.02 -13.09
N LYS A 192 7.68 4.76 -13.47
CA LYS A 192 8.00 3.92 -14.63
C LYS A 192 8.24 2.50 -14.14
N GLN A 193 7.53 1.53 -14.71
CA GLN A 193 7.79 0.13 -14.44
C GLN A 193 9.15 -0.25 -15.07
N TYR A 194 10.12 -0.64 -14.24
CA TYR A 194 11.40 -1.16 -14.73
C TYR A 194 11.32 -2.69 -14.79
N PRO A 195 11.63 -3.33 -15.93
CA PRO A 195 11.58 -4.78 -16.03
C PRO A 195 12.84 -5.46 -15.45
N ASP A 196 13.91 -4.74 -15.17
CA ASP A 196 15.19 -5.35 -14.83
C ASP A 196 15.40 -5.46 -13.31
N VAL A 197 14.78 -6.48 -12.72
CA VAL A 197 15.19 -7.00 -11.42
C VAL A 197 16.17 -8.13 -11.71
N ASN A 198 17.46 -7.90 -11.51
CA ASN A 198 18.50 -8.89 -11.77
C ASN A 198 18.90 -9.64 -10.47
N PRO A 199 18.31 -10.81 -10.18
CA PRO A 199 18.68 -11.63 -9.02
C PRO A 199 20.06 -12.29 -9.15
N ASP A 200 20.65 -12.32 -10.35
CA ASP A 200 21.94 -12.97 -10.62
C ASP A 200 23.15 -12.14 -10.16
N ARG A 201 22.94 -10.92 -9.66
CA ARG A 201 24.02 -10.07 -9.14
C ARG A 201 24.68 -10.71 -7.91
N ILE A 202 25.86 -11.30 -8.09
CA ILE A 202 26.63 -11.92 -7.01
C ILE A 202 27.32 -10.85 -6.15
N ILE A 203 27.06 -10.86 -4.84
CA ILE A 203 27.72 -10.01 -3.85
C ILE A 203 28.76 -10.85 -3.08
N LEU A 204 30.01 -10.37 -3.02
CA LEU A 204 31.13 -11.04 -2.35
C LEU A 204 31.68 -10.20 -1.17
N LYS A 205 31.81 -10.80 0.02
CA LYS A 205 32.57 -10.24 1.15
C LYS A 205 34.04 -10.55 0.98
N ARG A 206 34.93 -9.56 1.08
CA ARG A 206 36.37 -9.80 1.18
C ARG A 206 36.82 -9.86 2.65
N ILE A 207 37.60 -10.87 2.99
CA ILE A 207 38.36 -10.97 4.25
C ILE A 207 39.85 -11.01 3.89
N VAL A 208 40.67 -10.29 4.64
CA VAL A 208 42.10 -10.20 4.41
C VAL A 208 42.81 -10.81 5.62
N LEU A 209 43.56 -11.89 5.42
CA LEU A 209 44.48 -12.38 6.45
C LEU A 209 45.84 -11.77 6.20
N SER A 210 46.48 -11.25 7.25
CA SER A 210 47.78 -10.60 7.19
C SER A 210 48.86 -11.47 7.85
N GLY A 211 50.07 -11.34 7.34
CA GLY A 211 51.26 -12.00 7.84
C GLY A 211 52.48 -11.09 7.69
N HIS A 212 53.46 -11.30 8.55
CA HIS A 212 54.69 -10.52 8.55
C HIS A 212 55.86 -11.36 8.04
N SER A 213 56.76 -10.72 7.30
CA SER A 213 58.01 -11.35 6.90
C SER A 213 58.89 -11.60 8.12
N PHE A 214 59.54 -12.77 8.16
CA PHE A 214 60.47 -13.14 9.22
C PHE A 214 61.90 -13.27 8.69
N LYS A 215 62.09 -14.10 7.66
CA LYS A 215 63.36 -14.25 6.95
C LYS A 215 63.15 -14.03 5.47
N ILE A 216 63.93 -13.15 4.86
CA ILE A 216 63.81 -12.80 3.46
C ILE A 216 65.03 -13.33 2.71
N HIS A 217 64.78 -14.11 1.66
CA HIS A 217 65.76 -14.49 0.65
C HIS A 217 65.41 -13.78 -0.66
N LYS A 218 66.27 -13.93 -1.69
CA LYS A 218 66.10 -13.23 -2.99
C LYS A 218 64.72 -13.42 -3.63
N ARG A 219 64.23 -14.67 -3.68
CA ARG A 219 62.96 -15.04 -4.32
C ARG A 219 61.95 -15.73 -3.40
N SER A 220 62.33 -15.96 -2.14
CA SER A 220 61.48 -16.64 -1.16
C SER A 220 61.54 -15.94 0.18
N ALA A 221 60.43 -15.86 0.87
CA ALA A 221 60.37 -15.31 2.22
C ALA A 221 59.63 -16.28 3.14
N VAL A 222 60.07 -16.34 4.39
CA VAL A 222 59.34 -17.03 5.46
C VAL A 222 58.40 -16.03 6.11
N ILE A 223 57.12 -16.37 6.15
CA ILE A 223 56.04 -15.54 6.70
C ILE A 223 55.56 -16.16 8.01
N ARG A 224 55.29 -15.30 9.00
CA ARG A 224 54.72 -15.66 10.30
C ARG A 224 53.43 -14.90 10.59
N TYR A 225 52.66 -15.38 11.55
CA TYR A 225 51.43 -14.78 12.09
C TYR A 225 50.22 -14.73 11.14
N MET A 226 50.33 -15.28 9.92
CA MET A 226 49.15 -15.47 9.06
C MET A 226 48.34 -16.71 9.47
N PHE A 227 49.02 -17.77 9.90
CA PHE A 227 48.44 -18.99 10.42
C PHE A 227 49.23 -19.46 11.65
N PHE A 228 48.59 -20.26 12.50
CA PHE A 228 49.19 -20.85 13.70
C PHE A 228 49.36 -22.37 13.59
N ASN A 229 48.62 -23.03 12.70
CA ASN A 229 48.67 -24.47 12.47
C ASN A 229 49.21 -24.78 11.06
N PRO A 230 50.03 -25.83 10.88
CA PRO A 230 50.56 -26.22 9.58
C PRO A 230 49.48 -26.77 8.64
N GLU A 231 48.41 -27.36 9.16
CA GLU A 231 47.27 -27.84 8.38
C GLU A 231 46.59 -26.70 7.62
N ASN A 232 46.40 -25.55 8.28
CA ASN A 232 45.82 -24.36 7.66
C ASN A 232 46.69 -23.83 6.51
N VAL A 233 48.02 -23.86 6.67
CA VAL A 233 48.95 -23.46 5.61
C VAL A 233 48.79 -24.34 4.37
N ASN A 234 48.67 -25.65 4.55
CA ASN A 234 48.51 -26.60 3.45
C ASN A 234 47.13 -26.48 2.78
N TRP A 235 46.08 -26.22 3.56
CA TRP A 235 44.73 -25.98 3.05
C TRP A 235 44.66 -24.72 2.17
N PHE A 236 45.26 -23.62 2.61
CA PHE A 236 45.26 -22.34 1.88
C PHE A 236 46.40 -22.22 0.85
N LYS A 237 47.15 -23.28 0.61
CA LYS A 237 48.27 -23.31 -0.34
C LYS A 237 47.93 -22.87 -1.77
N PRO A 238 46.74 -23.20 -2.34
CA PRO A 238 46.39 -22.79 -3.71
C PRO A 238 46.15 -21.28 -3.88
N ILE A 239 46.08 -20.50 -2.79
CA ILE A 239 45.66 -19.09 -2.83
C ILE A 239 46.86 -18.19 -3.18
N GLU A 240 46.61 -17.16 -3.99
CA GLU A 240 47.58 -16.10 -4.30
C GLU A 240 47.75 -15.15 -3.09
N LEU A 241 49.01 -14.93 -2.71
CA LEU A 241 49.43 -13.94 -1.74
C LEU A 241 49.76 -12.62 -2.45
N ARG A 242 49.45 -11.51 -1.80
CA ARG A 242 49.83 -10.16 -2.24
C ARG A 242 50.50 -9.40 -1.12
N THR A 243 51.27 -8.39 -1.47
CA THR A 243 51.95 -7.54 -0.48
C THR A 243 51.53 -6.10 -0.65
N ARG A 244 51.76 -5.27 0.38
CA ARG A 244 51.35 -3.86 0.36
C ARG A 244 52.07 -3.07 -0.74
N TRP A 245 53.28 -3.49 -1.10
CA TRP A 245 54.07 -2.91 -2.18
C TRP A 245 53.85 -3.60 -3.53
N GLY A 246 52.75 -4.36 -3.68
CA GLY A 246 52.29 -4.87 -4.97
C GLY A 246 53.00 -6.15 -5.46
N ARG A 247 53.78 -6.82 -4.60
CA ARG A 247 54.37 -8.12 -4.94
C ARG A 247 53.32 -9.22 -4.89
N ARG A 248 53.50 -10.25 -5.72
CA ARG A 248 52.59 -11.40 -5.82
C ARG A 248 53.36 -12.69 -5.56
N GLY A 249 52.71 -13.64 -4.89
CA GLY A 249 53.37 -14.88 -4.51
C GLY A 249 52.42 -16.00 -4.17
N HIS A 250 52.99 -17.17 -3.90
CA HIS A 250 52.24 -18.37 -3.49
C HIS A 250 52.98 -19.09 -2.36
N ILE A 251 52.24 -19.88 -1.59
CA ILE A 251 52.79 -20.70 -0.51
C ILE A 251 53.48 -21.93 -1.13
N LYS A 252 54.75 -22.16 -0.75
CA LYS A 252 55.53 -23.31 -1.20
C LYS A 252 55.37 -24.51 -0.26
N GLU A 253 55.62 -24.29 1.03
CA GLU A 253 55.63 -25.34 2.06
C GLU A 253 55.38 -24.74 3.45
N SER A 254 54.75 -25.50 4.34
CA SER A 254 54.68 -25.19 5.78
C SER A 254 56.02 -25.49 6.44
N LEU A 255 56.43 -24.65 7.39
CA LEU A 255 57.66 -24.80 8.17
C LEU A 255 57.32 -24.92 9.65
N GLY A 256 57.78 -26.00 10.29
CA GLY A 256 57.59 -26.23 11.73
C GLY A 256 56.13 -26.43 12.15
N THR A 257 55.86 -26.22 13.44
CA THR A 257 54.56 -26.50 14.07
C THR A 257 53.70 -25.24 14.29
N HIS A 258 54.27 -24.04 14.23
CA HIS A 258 53.59 -22.78 14.56
C HIS A 258 53.01 -22.03 13.34
N GLY A 259 52.70 -22.75 12.26
CA GLY A 259 52.09 -22.15 11.07
C GLY A 259 53.01 -21.18 10.31
N HIS A 260 54.33 -21.26 10.51
CA HIS A 260 55.27 -20.58 9.62
C HIS A 260 55.18 -21.20 8.23
N MET A 261 55.37 -20.37 7.22
CA MET A 261 55.27 -20.83 5.84
C MET A 261 56.32 -20.18 4.97
N LYS A 262 56.86 -20.95 4.04
CA LYS A 262 57.77 -20.45 3.03
C LYS A 262 56.97 -20.10 1.80
N CYS A 263 57.07 -18.85 1.38
CA CYS A 263 56.36 -18.33 0.23
C CYS A 263 57.35 -17.90 -0.83
N LEU A 264 56.96 -18.10 -2.08
CA LEU A 264 57.72 -17.66 -3.25
C LEU A 264 57.07 -16.40 -3.80
N PHE A 265 57.88 -15.39 -4.07
CA PHE A 265 57.43 -14.11 -4.62
C PHE A 265 58.10 -13.83 -5.95
N ASP A 266 57.45 -13.00 -6.76
CA ASP A 266 57.96 -12.48 -8.02
C ASP A 266 59.28 -11.68 -7.86
N GLY A 267 59.41 -10.93 -6.76
CA GLY A 267 60.59 -10.13 -6.45
C GLY A 267 61.03 -10.18 -4.98
N ILE A 268 62.07 -9.39 -4.67
CA ILE A 268 62.60 -9.27 -3.30
C ILE A 268 61.59 -8.52 -2.43
N LEU A 269 61.25 -9.12 -1.29
CA LEU A 269 60.38 -8.53 -0.28
C LEU A 269 61.15 -7.55 0.60
N LYS A 270 60.51 -6.46 1.06
CA LYS A 270 61.10 -5.58 2.08
C LYS A 270 60.81 -6.12 3.48
N SER A 271 61.70 -5.86 4.44
CA SER A 271 61.52 -6.31 5.84
C SER A 271 60.23 -5.76 6.48
N GLN A 272 59.89 -4.50 6.18
CA GLN A 272 58.66 -3.85 6.63
C GLN A 272 57.42 -4.29 5.83
N ASP A 273 57.54 -5.22 4.88
CA ASP A 273 56.42 -5.64 4.06
C ASP A 273 55.43 -6.53 4.82
N THR A 274 54.15 -6.26 4.58
CA THR A 274 53.02 -7.03 5.09
C THR A 274 52.45 -7.83 3.94
N VAL A 275 52.47 -9.15 4.11
CA VAL A 275 51.86 -10.06 3.15
C VAL A 275 50.43 -10.28 3.57
N PHE A 276 49.53 -10.32 2.61
CA PHE A 276 48.13 -10.61 2.84
C PHE A 276 47.56 -11.53 1.77
N MET A 277 46.53 -12.27 2.14
CA MET A 277 45.74 -13.07 1.22
C MET A 277 44.29 -12.62 1.26
N ASN A 278 43.63 -12.60 0.10
CA ASN A 278 42.24 -12.21 -0.02
C ASN A 278 41.35 -13.45 -0.12
N LEU A 279 40.42 -13.58 0.82
CA LEU A 279 39.37 -14.58 0.80
C LEU A 279 38.04 -13.92 0.47
N TYR A 280 37.21 -14.61 -0.33
CA TYR A 280 35.90 -14.11 -0.72
C TYR A 280 34.81 -15.09 -0.31
N LYS A 281 33.72 -14.57 0.26
CA LYS A 281 32.51 -15.34 0.58
C LYS A 281 31.30 -14.69 -0.06
N ARG A 282 30.43 -15.47 -0.72
CA ARG A 282 29.14 -14.96 -1.22
C ARG A 282 28.24 -14.56 -0.06
N ILE A 283 27.72 -13.33 -0.11
CA ILE A 283 26.72 -12.82 0.83
C ILE A 283 25.38 -12.78 0.10
N TYR A 284 24.34 -13.19 0.81
CA TYR A 284 22.96 -12.94 0.43
C TYR A 284 22.37 -11.83 1.30
N PRO A 285 21.48 -10.99 0.77
CA PRO A 285 20.72 -10.05 1.59
C PRO A 285 19.95 -10.81 2.67
N LYS A 286 19.83 -10.21 3.85
CA LYS A 286 18.95 -10.76 4.88
C LYS A 286 17.50 -10.50 4.46
N TRP A 287 16.64 -11.48 4.65
CA TRP A 287 15.20 -11.29 4.50
C TRP A 287 14.68 -10.52 5.72
N THR A 288 14.79 -9.20 5.67
CA THR A 288 14.21 -8.26 6.65
C THR A 288 13.09 -7.46 6.01
N TYR A 289 12.39 -8.07 5.04
CA TYR A 289 11.23 -7.44 4.43
C TYR A 289 10.09 -7.48 5.45
N GLU A 290 9.91 -6.36 6.13
CA GLU A 290 8.66 -6.05 6.81
C GLU A 290 7.84 -5.22 5.83
N PRO A 291 6.67 -5.70 5.39
CA PRO A 291 5.75 -4.81 4.72
C PRO A 291 5.44 -3.69 5.72
N LEU A 292 5.84 -2.45 5.39
CA LEU A 292 5.38 -1.26 6.12
C LEU A 292 3.87 -1.12 5.85
N SER A 293 3.08 -1.97 6.48
CA SER A 293 1.77 -1.59 7.00
C SER A 293 2.03 -0.50 8.02
N ILE A 294 1.33 0.62 7.89
CA ILE A 294 1.45 1.80 8.76
C ILE A 294 1.06 1.51 10.25
N GLN A 295 0.82 0.26 10.64
CA GLN A 295 0.20 -0.13 11.92
C GLN A 295 1.10 -0.90 12.91
N GLN A 296 2.38 -0.55 13.07
CA GLN A 296 3.21 -1.13 14.16
C GLN A 296 3.87 -0.09 15.07
N GLN A 297 3.11 0.93 15.49
CA GLN A 297 3.53 1.81 16.61
C GLN A 297 2.67 1.71 17.87
N GLU A 298 1.48 1.10 17.85
CA GLU A 298 0.60 1.07 19.03
C GLU A 298 0.91 -0.08 20.00
N ASN A 299 1.36 -1.25 19.52
CA ASN A 299 1.56 -2.42 20.40
C ASN A 299 2.80 -2.38 21.30
N LYS A 300 3.63 -1.32 21.25
CA LYS A 300 4.78 -1.17 22.17
C LYS A 300 4.49 -0.32 23.41
N GLN A 301 3.32 0.32 23.49
CA GLN A 301 2.94 1.10 24.67
C GLN A 301 2.20 0.26 25.74
N GLU A 302 1.63 -0.90 25.38
CA GLU A 302 0.87 -1.73 26.32
C GLU A 302 1.75 -2.66 27.19
N GLU A 303 2.96 -3.03 26.76
CA GLU A 303 3.87 -3.89 27.54
C GLU A 303 4.57 -3.17 28.73
N HIS A 304 4.46 -1.84 28.83
CA HIS A 304 5.02 -1.08 29.96
C HIS A 304 4.00 -0.75 31.06
N MET A 305 2.76 -1.23 30.93
CA MET A 305 1.68 -1.03 31.91
C MET A 305 1.04 -2.36 32.34
N GLN A 306 1.87 -3.38 32.57
CA GLN A 306 1.54 -4.57 33.37
C GLN A 306 2.70 -4.89 34.31
#